data_AF-A0A7Y5WZB5-F1
#
_entry.id   AF-A0A7Y5WZB5-F1
#
_cell.length_a   1.000
_cell.length_b   1.000
_cell.length_c   1.000
_cell.angle_alpha   90.00
_cell.angle_beta   90.00
_cell.angle_gamma   90.00
#
_symmetry.space_group_name_H-M   'P 1'
#
loop_
_entity.id
_entity.type
_entity.pdbx_description
1 polymer ?
#
loop_
_entity_poly.entity_id
_entity_poly.type
_entity_poly.pdbx_seq_one_letter_code
_entity_poly.pdbx_strand_id
1 'polypeptide(L)'
;MDVLLSFGAALVSLRLAGPLVRARRYAWAAGLVSFAAAAGAMAWGAAHGWDARAFRVYYLAGALLSAPLLGIGSLSRLGKRWAAPVGLGYTGLAIGIAVAMPVHGRFGSTEVPRAQVHL
;
A
#
# COMPACT_ATOMS: atom_id res chain seq x y z
N MET A 1 -12.81 -9.02 -8.97
CA MET A 1 -11.60 -8.36 -9.52
C MET A 1 -10.75 -9.45 -10.15
N ASP A 2 -10.36 -9.34 -11.41
CA ASP A 2 -9.54 -10.37 -12.05
C ASP A 2 -8.14 -10.43 -11.43
N VAL A 3 -7.74 -11.62 -10.96
CA VAL A 3 -6.42 -11.90 -10.37
C VAL A 3 -5.29 -11.42 -11.29
N LEU A 4 -5.44 -11.63 -12.59
CA LEU A 4 -4.47 -11.22 -13.61
C LEU A 4 -4.33 -9.71 -13.72
N LEU A 5 -5.42 -8.94 -13.54
CA LEU A 5 -5.37 -7.48 -13.56
C LEU A 5 -4.64 -6.94 -12.33
N SER A 6 -4.92 -7.49 -11.13
CA SER A 6 -4.23 -7.10 -9.90
C SER A 6 -2.74 -7.47 -9.94
N PHE A 7 -2.40 -8.64 -10.47
CA PHE A 7 -1.02 -9.07 -10.64
C PHE A 7 -0.27 -8.21 -11.67
N GLY A 8 -0.90 -7.94 -12.82
CA GLY A 8 -0.36 -7.06 -13.85
C GLY A 8 -0.10 -5.64 -13.31
N ALA A 9 -1.05 -5.09 -12.55
CA ALA A 9 -0.89 -3.79 -11.91
C ALA A 9 0.31 -3.78 -10.94
N ALA A 10 0.50 -4.84 -10.15
CA ALA A 10 1.64 -4.94 -9.23
C ALA A 10 2.99 -4.90 -9.97
N LEU A 11 3.14 -5.66 -11.06
CA LEU A 11 4.35 -5.69 -11.87
C LEU A 11 4.63 -4.35 -12.55
N VAL A 12 3.60 -3.72 -13.11
CA VAL A 12 3.72 -2.41 -13.76
C VAL A 12 4.16 -1.36 -12.75
N SER A 13 3.52 -1.31 -11.58
CA SER A 13 3.88 -0.36 -10.53
C SER A 13 5.30 -0.57 -10.00
N LEU A 14 5.73 -1.83 -9.83
CA LEU A 14 7.09 -2.14 -9.43
C LEU A 14 8.12 -1.72 -10.50
N ARG A 15 7.83 -1.98 -11.78
CA ARG A 15 8.67 -1.55 -12.90
C ARG A 15 8.82 -0.03 -12.95
N LEU A 16 7.77 0.72 -12.68
CA LEU A 16 7.78 2.19 -12.67
C LEU A 16 8.52 2.77 -11.45
N ALA A 17 8.61 2.03 -10.34
CA ALA A 17 9.37 2.46 -9.17
C ALA A 17 10.89 2.53 -9.42
N GLY A 18 11.44 1.61 -10.23
CA GLY A 18 12.88 1.53 -10.51
C GLY A 18 13.49 2.84 -11.07
N PRO A 19 12.93 3.43 -12.13
CA PRO A 19 13.36 4.72 -12.65
C PRO A 19 13.28 5.85 -11.61
N LEU A 20 12.27 5.84 -10.73
CA LEU A 20 12.11 6.87 -9.70
C LEU A 20 13.16 6.77 -8.60
N VAL A 21 13.56 5.55 -8.22
CA VAL A 21 14.68 5.33 -7.30
C VAL A 21 15.97 5.87 -7.90
N ARG A 22 16.23 5.58 -9.19
CA ARG A 22 17.41 6.09 -9.90
C ARG A 22 17.43 7.62 -10.00
N ALA A 23 16.26 8.23 -10.14
CA ALA A 23 16.09 9.68 -10.13
C ALA A 23 16.07 10.30 -8.72
N ARG A 24 16.40 9.54 -7.65
CA ARG A 24 16.35 9.97 -6.24
C ARG A 24 14.99 10.48 -5.78
N ARG A 25 13.89 10.06 -6.42
CA ARG A 25 12.52 10.43 -6.08
C ARG A 25 11.90 9.40 -5.13
N TYR A 26 12.52 9.22 -3.97
CA TYR A 26 12.22 8.12 -3.04
C TYR A 26 10.77 8.08 -2.56
N ALA A 27 10.13 9.23 -2.30
CA ALA A 27 8.72 9.27 -1.88
C ALA A 27 7.76 8.74 -2.96
N TRP A 28 8.01 9.09 -4.23
CA TRP A 28 7.22 8.58 -5.35
C TRP A 28 7.47 7.08 -5.57
N ALA A 29 8.72 6.65 -5.48
CA ALA A 29 9.08 5.23 -5.57
C ALA A 29 8.41 4.42 -4.45
N ALA A 30 8.45 4.91 -3.22
CA ALA A 30 7.82 4.27 -2.06
C ALA A 30 6.30 4.17 -2.21
N GLY A 31 5.64 5.20 -2.77
CA GLY A 31 4.21 5.16 -3.10
C GLY A 31 3.88 4.06 -4.12
N LEU A 32 4.67 3.94 -5.19
CA LEU A 32 4.49 2.89 -6.20
C LEU A 32 4.79 1.48 -5.69
N VAL A 33 5.78 1.33 -4.82
CA VAL A 33 6.08 0.05 -4.15
C VAL A 33 4.94 -0.33 -3.20
N SER A 34 4.39 0.64 -2.46
CA SER A 34 3.23 0.41 -1.58
C SER A 34 2.00 -0.01 -2.40
N PHE A 35 1.73 0.67 -3.52
CA PHE A 35 0.67 0.27 -4.43
C PHE A 35 0.88 -1.14 -5.00
N ALA A 36 2.10 -1.47 -5.41
CA ALA A 36 2.44 -2.80 -5.91
C ALA A 36 2.22 -3.89 -4.85
N ALA A 37 2.59 -3.62 -3.60
CA ALA A 37 2.34 -4.52 -2.48
C ALA A 37 0.83 -4.71 -2.22
N ALA A 38 0.04 -3.64 -2.31
CA ALA A 38 -1.41 -3.72 -2.17
C ALA A 38 -2.06 -4.55 -3.30
N ALA A 39 -1.64 -4.32 -4.55
CA ALA A 39 -2.11 -5.06 -5.71
C ALA A 39 -1.70 -6.55 -5.66
N GLY A 40 -0.49 -6.84 -5.17
CA GLY A 40 -0.02 -8.20 -4.92
C GLY A 40 -0.82 -8.91 -3.83
N ALA A 41 -1.11 -8.23 -2.71
CA ALA A 41 -1.96 -8.76 -1.65
C ALA A 41 -3.39 -9.02 -2.13
N MET A 42 -3.92 -8.15 -2.99
CA MET A 42 -5.23 -8.34 -3.63
C MET A 42 -5.24 -9.53 -4.59
N ALA A 43 -4.19 -9.70 -5.40
CA ALA A 43 -4.06 -10.87 -6.27
C ALA A 43 -3.95 -12.18 -5.45
N TRP A 44 -3.22 -12.15 -4.33
CA TRP A 44 -3.13 -13.27 -3.41
C TRP A 44 -4.48 -13.61 -2.79
N GLY A 45 -5.19 -12.62 -2.24
CA GLY A 45 -6.51 -12.81 -1.62
C GLY A 45 -7.56 -13.33 -2.61
N ALA A 46 -7.48 -12.91 -3.88
CA ALA A 46 -8.34 -13.40 -4.93
C ALA A 46 -7.99 -14.83 -5.41
N ALA A 47 -6.73 -15.26 -5.30
CA ALA A 47 -6.27 -16.58 -5.76
C ALA A 47 -6.34 -17.68 -4.69
N HIS A 48 -5.97 -17.39 -3.44
CA HIS A 48 -5.85 -18.37 -2.35
C HIS A 48 -6.87 -18.14 -1.22
N GLY A 49 -7.76 -17.15 -1.38
CA GLY A 49 -8.65 -16.69 -0.32
C GLY A 49 -7.98 -15.64 0.57
N TRP A 50 -8.82 -14.83 1.23
CA TRP A 50 -8.34 -13.79 2.13
C TRP A 50 -7.91 -14.37 3.48
N ASP A 51 -6.87 -13.78 4.06
CA ASP A 51 -6.41 -14.02 5.43
C ASP A 51 -6.11 -12.64 6.06
N ALA A 52 -6.14 -12.56 7.38
CA ALA A 52 -5.82 -11.37 8.17
C ALA A 52 -4.50 -10.73 7.76
N ARG A 53 -3.49 -11.55 7.41
CA ARG A 53 -2.17 -11.07 6.95
C ARG A 53 -2.28 -10.37 5.60
N ALA A 54 -2.95 -10.97 4.63
CA ALA A 54 -3.14 -10.40 3.30
C ALA A 54 -3.98 -9.11 3.36
N PHE A 55 -5.01 -9.10 4.21
CA PHE A 55 -5.83 -7.90 4.45
C PHE A 55 -5.02 -6.76 5.08
N ARG A 56 -4.16 -7.05 6.07
CA ARG A 56 -3.27 -6.05 6.67
C ARG A 56 -2.34 -5.41 5.64
N VAL A 57 -1.71 -6.22 4.79
CA VAL A 57 -0.81 -5.71 3.74
C VAL A 57 -1.59 -4.86 2.73
N TYR A 58 -2.76 -5.33 2.30
CA TYR A 58 -3.62 -4.57 1.39
C TYR A 58 -4.04 -3.22 1.99
N TYR A 59 -4.48 -3.21 3.23
CA TYR A 59 -4.97 -2.00 3.90
C TYR A 59 -3.83 -1.02 4.20
N LEU A 60 -2.72 -1.50 4.77
CA LEU A 60 -1.56 -0.66 5.06
C LEU A 60 -0.98 -0.07 3.78
N ALA A 61 -0.69 -0.92 2.80
CA ALA A 61 0.04 -0.50 1.62
C ALA A 61 -0.86 0.33 0.67
N GLY A 62 -2.12 -0.07 0.51
CA GLY A 62 -3.07 0.58 -0.40
C GLY A 62 -3.76 1.80 0.22
N ALA A 63 -4.39 1.63 1.38
CA ALA A 63 -5.21 2.68 1.99
C ALA A 63 -4.39 3.71 2.76
N LEU A 64 -3.37 3.28 3.50
CA LEU A 64 -2.60 4.18 4.35
C LEU A 64 -1.36 4.74 3.65
N LEU A 65 -0.55 3.93 2.97
CA LEU A 65 0.77 4.38 2.51
C LEU A 65 0.77 4.96 1.10
N SER A 66 0.03 4.38 0.16
CA SER A 66 0.14 4.74 -1.26
C SER A 66 -0.19 6.21 -1.55
N ALA A 67 -1.34 6.71 -1.08
CA ALA A 67 -1.76 8.09 -1.37
C ALA A 67 -0.89 9.15 -0.63
N PRO A 68 -0.59 9.00 0.67
CA PRO A 68 0.25 9.96 1.38
C PRO A 68 1.67 10.03 0.83
N LEU A 69 2.32 8.90 0.50
CA LEU A 69 3.68 8.88 -0.06
C LEU A 69 3.76 9.61 -1.40
N LEU A 70 2.74 9.47 -2.26
CA LEU A 70 2.64 10.24 -3.51
C LEU A 70 2.41 11.74 -3.24
N GLY A 71 1.60 12.08 -2.23
CA GLY A 71 1.39 13.45 -1.76
C GLY A 71 2.67 14.10 -1.24
N ILE A 72 3.42 13.40 -0.37
CA ILE A 72 4.73 13.82 0.16
C ILE A 72 5.73 14.04 -0.97
N GLY A 73 5.74 13.13 -1.95
CA GLY A 73 6.56 13.28 -3.14
C GLY A 73 6.21 14.52 -3.96
N SER A 74 4.95 14.93 -3.98
CA SER A 74 4.50 16.17 -4.66
C SER A 74 4.89 17.42 -3.87
N LEU A 75 4.70 17.42 -2.55
CA LEU A 75 5.14 18.50 -1.65
C LEU A 75 6.66 18.70 -1.67
N SER A 76 7.42 17.60 -1.81
CA SER A 76 8.87 17.65 -1.93
C SER A 76 9.32 18.35 -3.22
N ARG A 77 8.56 18.20 -4.33
CA ARG A 77 8.81 18.95 -5.58
C ARG A 77 8.48 20.43 -5.47
N LEU A 78 7.55 20.82 -4.59
CA LEU A 78 7.26 22.21 -4.27
C LEU A 78 8.33 22.86 -3.36
N GLY A 79 9.46 22.18 -3.11
CA GLY A 79 10.55 22.69 -2.29
C GLY A 79 10.29 22.64 -0.78
N LYS A 80 9.20 22.01 -0.32
CA LYS A 80 8.85 21.94 1.10
C LYS A 80 9.68 20.88 1.82
N ARG A 81 10.81 21.28 2.38
CA ARG A 81 11.75 20.40 3.11
C ARG A 81 11.13 19.64 4.29
N TRP A 82 10.06 20.17 4.88
CA TRP A 82 9.30 19.53 5.96
C TRP A 82 8.47 18.31 5.50
N ALA A 83 8.25 18.13 4.20
CA ALA A 83 7.48 16.99 3.69
C ALA A 83 8.15 15.65 3.99
N ALA A 84 9.49 15.60 3.97
CA ALA A 84 10.25 14.38 4.23
C ALA A 84 10.08 13.87 5.68
N PRO A 85 10.34 14.66 6.74
CA PRO A 85 10.16 14.18 8.12
C PRO A 85 8.69 13.90 8.45
N VAL A 86 7.75 14.72 7.97
CA VAL A 86 6.29 14.47 8.15
C VAL A 86 5.89 13.13 7.52
N GLY A 87 6.40 12.87 6.31
CA GLY A 87 6.14 11.62 5.62
C GLY A 87 6.69 10.40 6.32
N LEU A 88 7.88 10.53 6.89
CA LEU A 88 8.53 9.47 7.65
C LEU A 88 7.77 9.17 8.95
N GLY A 89 7.34 10.21 9.67
CA GLY A 89 6.50 10.09 10.86
C GLY A 89 5.15 9.44 10.55
N TYR A 90 4.46 9.88 9.49
CA TYR A 90 3.21 9.27 9.06
C TYR A 90 3.36 7.80 8.65
N THR A 91 4.44 7.47 7.93
CA THR A 91 4.73 6.09 7.53
C THR A 91 4.93 5.19 8.76
N GLY A 92 5.69 5.66 9.75
CA GLY A 92 5.87 4.96 11.02
C GLY A 92 4.57 4.77 11.78
N LEU A 93 3.74 5.82 11.87
CA LEU A 93 2.42 5.75 12.50
C LEU A 93 1.50 4.74 11.79
N ALA A 94 1.45 4.78 10.46
CA ALA A 94 0.64 3.87 9.66
C ALA A 94 1.05 2.41 9.86
N ILE A 95 2.36 2.12 9.85
CA ILE A 95 2.89 0.78 10.15
C ILE A 95 2.52 0.38 11.59
N GLY A 96 2.67 1.30 12.55
CA GLY A 96 2.29 1.07 13.94
C GLY A 96 0.82 0.69 14.11
N ILE A 97 -0.09 1.43 13.47
CA ILE A 97 -1.53 1.15 13.46
C ILE A 97 -1.80 -0.23 12.85
N ALA A 98 -1.19 -0.55 11.71
CA ALA A 98 -1.40 -1.84 11.06
C ALA A 98 -0.90 -3.04 11.89
N VAL A 99 0.17 -2.86 12.68
CA VAL A 99 0.70 -3.89 13.58
C VAL A 99 -0.12 -4.00 14.87
N ALA A 100 -0.53 -2.86 15.44
CA ALA A 100 -1.23 -2.81 16.72
C ALA A 100 -2.72 -3.15 16.63
N MET A 101 -3.39 -2.82 15.51
CA MET A 101 -4.81 -3.12 15.38
C MET A 101 -5.05 -4.62 15.22
N PRO A 102 -5.78 -5.24 16.16
CA PRO A 102 -6.14 -6.65 16.05
C PRO A 102 -7.20 -6.80 14.97
N VAL A 103 -6.88 -7.59 13.94
CA VAL A 103 -7.80 -7.85 12.84
C VAL A 103 -8.72 -8.98 13.25
N HIS A 104 -9.97 -8.65 13.59
CA HIS A 104 -11.02 -9.62 13.92
C HIS A 104 -11.93 -9.83 12.70
N GLY A 105 -12.08 -11.06 12.24
CA GLY A 105 -12.97 -11.38 11.12
C GLY A 105 -12.79 -12.79 10.57
N ARG A 106 -13.90 -13.42 10.15
CA ARG A 106 -13.88 -14.71 9.43
C ARG A 106 -13.65 -14.40 7.96
N PHE A 107 -12.42 -14.55 7.48
CA PHE A 107 -12.08 -14.41 6.06
C PHE A 107 -12.51 -15.69 5.32
N GLY A 108 -13.81 -15.78 5.02
CA GLY A 108 -14.42 -17.01 4.48
C GLY A 108 -14.77 -16.97 3.00
N SER A 109 -14.49 -15.88 2.27
CA SER A 109 -14.89 -15.74 0.87
C SER A 109 -13.79 -15.14 -0.02
N THR A 110 -13.85 -15.48 -1.30
CA THR A 110 -13.01 -14.96 -2.41
C THR A 110 -13.30 -13.50 -2.75
N GLU A 111 -14.23 -12.87 -2.03
CA GLU A 111 -14.60 -11.47 -2.20
C GLU A 111 -13.80 -10.57 -1.28
N VAL A 112 -13.54 -9.33 -1.72
CA VAL A 112 -12.80 -8.34 -0.93
C VAL A 112 -13.56 -8.06 0.37
N PRO A 113 -12.97 -8.31 1.56
CA PRO A 113 -13.62 -8.10 2.83
C PRO A 113 -14.02 -6.62 3.00
N ARG A 114 -15.28 -6.37 3.33
CA ARG A 114 -15.75 -5.00 3.58
C ARG A 114 -15.18 -4.48 4.89
N ALA A 115 -14.36 -3.43 4.84
CA ALA A 115 -13.70 -2.83 6.01
C ALA A 115 -14.66 -2.35 7.11
N GLN A 116 -15.92 -2.09 6.78
CA GLN A 116 -16.98 -1.61 7.67
C GLN A 116 -17.55 -2.66 8.64
N VAL A 117 -17.19 -3.94 8.50
CA VAL A 117 -17.74 -5.03 9.35
C VAL A 117 -16.67 -5.62 10.30
N HIS A 118 -15.39 -5.26 10.13
CA HIS A 118 -14.25 -5.96 10.77
C HIS A 118 -13.29 -5.01 11.51
N LEU A 119 -13.72 -3.77 11.75
CA LEU A 119 -13.07 -2.79 12.61
C LEU A 119 -13.83 -2.68 13.93
#